data_AF-A0A3M0ZJP2-F1
#
_entry.id   AF-A0A3M0ZJP2-F1
#
_cell.length_a   1.000
_cell.length_b   1.000
_cell.length_c   1.000
_cell.angle_alpha   90.00
_cell.angle_beta   90.00
_cell.angle_gamma   90.00
#
_symmetry.space_group_name_H-M   'P 1'
#
loop_
_entity.id
_entity.type
_entity.pdbx_description
1 polymer ?
#
loop_
_entity_poly.entity_id
_entity_poly.type
_entity_poly.pdbx_seq_one_letter_code
_entity_poly.pdbx_strand_id
1 'polypeptide(L)' 'PIPVLDGGHLAFFLIEALRGRPLSVRVRETAQQVGVFLLVALMVFVVFNDISRIVGG' A
#
# COMPACT_ATOMS: atom_id res chain seq x y z
N PRO A 1 25.84 -2.48 -2.38
CA PRO A 1 24.51 -3.13 -2.52
C PRO A 1 23.42 -2.07 -2.47
N ILE A 2 22.85 -1.70 -3.62
CA ILE A 2 21.79 -0.70 -3.70
C ILE A 2 20.57 -1.28 -2.97
N PRO A 3 20.13 -0.69 -1.83
CA PRO A 3 18.97 -1.17 -1.12
C PRO A 3 17.79 -1.14 -2.07
N VAL A 4 17.19 -2.31 -2.25
CA VAL A 4 16.27 -2.66 -3.34
C VAL A 4 15.19 -1.59 -3.54
N LEU A 5 15.06 -1.16 -4.79
CA LEU A 5 14.16 -0.16 -5.33
C LEU A 5 12.68 -0.63 -5.31
N ASP A 6 12.18 -1.10 -4.17
CA ASP A 6 10.76 -1.33 -3.94
C ASP A 6 10.19 -0.07 -3.31
N GLY A 7 9.24 0.60 -3.97
CA GLY A 7 8.68 1.88 -3.48
C GLY A 7 8.14 1.83 -2.04
N GLY A 8 7.65 0.66 -1.61
CA GLY A 8 7.27 0.43 -0.21
C GLY A 8 8.48 0.42 0.74
N HIS A 9 9.60 -0.18 0.35
CA HIS A 9 10.85 -0.14 1.13
C HIS A 9 11.43 1.26 1.22
N LEU A 10 11.35 2.07 0.15
CA LEU A 10 11.74 3.48 0.18
C LEU A 10 10.90 4.28 1.18
N ALA A 11 9.58 4.05 1.21
CA ALA A 11 8.69 4.67 2.18
C ALA A 11 9.00 4.23 3.62
N PHE A 12 9.32 2.94 3.84
CA PHE A 12 9.78 2.46 5.15
C PHE A 12 11.11 3.08 5.57
N PHE A 13 12.05 3.27 4.64
CA PHE A 13 13.32 3.96 4.92
C PHE A 13 13.12 5.44 5.26
N LEU A 14 12.19 6.14 4.58
CA LEU A 14 11.80 7.51 4.94
C LEU A 14 11.21 7.57 6.36
N ILE A 15 10.34 6.63 6.71
CA ILE A 15 9.78 6.53 8.06
C ILE A 15 10.87 6.21 9.08
N GLU A 16 11.81 5.32 8.77
CA GLU A 16 12.97 5.04 9.63
C GLU A 16 13.88 6.26 9.79
N ALA A 17 14.13 7.01 8.72
CA ALA A 17 14.94 8.23 8.75
C ALA A 17 14.27 9.34 9.60
N LEU A 18 12.94 9.47 9.53
CA LEU A 18 12.17 10.40 10.36
C LEU A 18 12.06 9.93 11.82
N ARG A 19 11.97 8.62 12.06
CA ARG A 19 11.75 8.03 13.40
C ARG A 19 13.06 7.71 14.13
N GLY A 20 14.18 7.65 13.41
CA GLY A 20 15.52 7.34 13.92
C GLY A 20 15.68 5.93 14.49
N ARG A 21 14.71 5.03 14.26
CA ARG A 21 14.70 3.66 14.80
C ARG A 21 14.18 2.68 13.74
N PRO A 22 14.76 1.47 13.65
CA PRO A 22 14.33 0.49 12.66
C PRO A 22 12.87 0.07 12.91
N LEU A 23 12.10 -0.01 11.84
CA LEU A 23 10.72 -0.48 11.91
C LEU A 23 10.72 -1.97 12.21
N SER A 24 9.91 -2.38 13.20
CA SER A 24 9.78 -3.80 13.52
C SER A 24 9.12 -4.55 12.36
N VAL A 25 9.56 -5.79 12.13
CA VAL A 25 9.05 -6.66 11.06
C VAL A 25 7.53 -6.77 11.09
N ARG A 26 6.94 -6.85 12.29
CA ARG A 26 5.48 -6.86 12.51
C ARG A 26 4.77 -5.62 11.96
N VAL A 27 5.35 -4.43 12.12
CA VAL A 27 4.76 -3.19 11.60
C VAL A 27 4.81 -3.17 10.07
N ARG A 28 5.89 -3.69 9.49
CA ARG A 28 6.05 -3.79 8.03
C ARG A 28 5.04 -4.76 7.42
N GLU A 29 4.86 -5.93 8.02
CA GLU A 29 3.86 -6.94 7.61
C GLU A 29 2.43 -6.38 7.70
N THR A 30 2.07 -5.78 8.84
CA THR A 30 0.73 -5.18 9.01
C THR A 30 0.49 -4.06 8.00
N ALA A 31 1.46 -3.17 7.77
CA ALA A 31 1.33 -2.09 6.80
C ALA A 31 1.14 -2.63 5.37
N GLN A 32 1.87 -3.69 5.01
CA GLN A 32 1.73 -4.33 3.71
C GLN A 32 0.36 -5.01 3.55
N GLN A 33 -0.10 -5.72 4.58
CA GLN A 33 -1.39 -6.40 4.57
C GLN A 33 -2.56 -5.40 4.49
N VAL A 34 -2.47 -4.29 5.24
CA VAL A 34 -3.43 -3.17 5.15
C VAL A 34 -3.37 -2.50 3.77
N GLY A 35 -2.19 -2.28 3.22
CA GLY A 35 -2.02 -1.69 1.88
C GLY A 35 -2.66 -2.54 0.78
N VAL A 36 -2.44 -3.86 0.80
CA VAL A 36 -3.08 -4.80 -0.14
C VAL A 36 -4.60 -4.80 0.05
N PHE A 37 -5.08 -4.84 1.30
CA PHE A 37 -6.51 -4.79 1.57
C PHE A 37 -7.17 -3.51 1.01
N LEU A 38 -6.54 -2.35 1.21
CA LEU A 38 -7.02 -1.08 0.68
C LEU A 38 -7.01 -1.05 -0.85
N LEU A 39 -5.97 -1.59 -1.49
CA LEU A 39 -5.91 -1.70 -2.95
C LEU A 39 -7.04 -2.57 -3.51
N VAL A 40 -7.29 -3.72 -2.90
CA VAL A 40 -8.39 -4.61 -3.32
C VAL A 40 -9.74 -3.94 -3.10
N ALA A 41 -9.94 -3.29 -1.95
CA ALA A 41 -11.17 -2.55 -1.68
C ALA A 41 -11.41 -1.42 -2.70
N LEU A 42 -10.35 -0.68 -3.06
CA LEU A 42 -10.42 0.35 -4.08
C LEU A 42 -10.74 -0.23 -5.46
N MET A 43 -10.10 -1.34 -5.84
CA MET A 43 -10.39 -2.03 -7.10
C MET A 43 -11.87 -2.42 -7.19
N VAL A 44 -12.42 -3.05 -6.14
CA VAL A 44 -13.84 -3.42 -6.09
C VAL A 44 -14.74 -2.20 -6.21
N PHE A 45 -14.41 -1.12 -5.49
CA PHE A 45 -15.18 0.13 -5.54
C PHE A 45 -15.20 0.73 -6.94
N VAL A 46 -14.04 0.82 -7.61
CA VAL A 46 -13.92 1.37 -8.96
C VAL A 46 -14.64 0.47 -9.96
N VAL A 47 -14.46 -0.85 -9.90
CA VAL A 47 -15.16 -1.80 -10.77
C VAL A 47 -16.68 -1.69 -10.63
N PHE A 48 -17.18 -1.55 -9.39
CA PHE A 48 -18.60 -1.34 -9.16
C PHE A 48 -19.09 -0.01 -9.76
N ASN A 49 -18.31 1.06 -9.64
CA ASN A 49 -18.61 2.35 -10.24
C ASN A 49 -18.65 2.27 -11.78
N ASP A 50 -17.66 1.61 -12.38
CA ASP A 50 -17.57 1.41 -13.83
C ASP A 50 -18.75 0.59 -14.35
N ILE A 51 -19.10 -0.52 -13.69
CA ILE A 51 -20.26 -1.34 -14.08
C ILE A 51 -21.56 -0.53 -13.96
N SER A 52 -21.73 0.19 -12.86
CA SER A 52 -22.93 1.02 -12.63
C SER A 52 -23.07 2.10 -13.71
N ARG A 53 -21.95 2.70 -14.13
CA ARG A 53 -21.91 3.67 -15.22
C ARG A 53 -22.24 3.05 -16.58
N ILE A 54 -21.78 1.83 -16.86
CA ILE A 54 -22.05 1.13 -18.13
C ILE A 54 -23.49 0.62 -18.21
N VAL A 55 -24.09 0.22 -17.09
CA VAL A 55 -25.46 -0.32 -17.04
C VAL A 55 -26.51 0.79 -16.92
N GLY A 56 -26.19 1.90 -16.25
CA GLY A 56 -27.10 3.01 -16.01
C GLY A 56 -27.03 4.15 -17.03
N GLY A 57 -26.04 4.14 -17.95
CA GLY A 57 -25.95 5.06 -19.08
C GLY A 57 -26.41 4.40 -20.36
#